data_AF-A0A2V3ZQQ9-F1
#
_entry.id   AF-A0A2V3ZQQ9-F1
#
_cell.length_a   1.000
_cell.length_b   1.000
_cell.length_c   1.000
_cell.angle_alpha   90.00
_cell.angle_beta   90.00
_cell.angle_gamma   90.00
#
_symmetry.space_group_name_H-M   'P 1'
#
loop_
_entity.id
_entity.type
_entity.pdbx_description
1 polymer ?
#
loop_
_entity_poly.entity_id
_entity_poly.type
_entity_poly.pdbx_seq_one_letter_code
_entity_poly.pdbx_strand_id
1 'polypeptide(L)'
;MGCPACNNLGFHGRIGIFETWQLTEDDYARILRHEDEQGLRHGLVERGRVLMLDDGLAKVDQGQTTLRELLRTGVLLSHHVPSQAGDKAKPASFGKPVSS
;
A
#
# COMPACT_ATOMS: atom_id res chain seq x y z
N MET A 1 -20.70 -17.08 -12.33
CA MET A 1 -21.39 -17.54 -13.56
C MET A 1 -21.58 -16.35 -14.48
N GLY A 2 -21.36 -16.51 -15.78
CA GLY A 2 -21.64 -15.47 -16.79
C GLY A 2 -23.06 -15.57 -17.32
N CYS A 3 -23.70 -14.44 -17.60
CA CYS A 3 -25.02 -14.36 -18.23
C CYS A 3 -25.03 -13.26 -19.32
N PRO A 4 -26.09 -13.18 -20.15
CA PRO A 4 -26.19 -12.15 -21.19
C PRO A 4 -26.08 -10.72 -20.66
N ALA A 5 -26.60 -10.45 -19.45
CA ALA A 5 -26.53 -9.13 -18.83
C ALA A 5 -25.09 -8.68 -18.47
N CYS A 6 -24.16 -9.62 -18.33
CA CYS A 6 -22.74 -9.33 -18.12
C CYS A 6 -21.89 -9.74 -19.34
N ASN A 7 -22.48 -9.88 -20.54
CA ASN A 7 -21.80 -10.36 -21.76
C ASN A 7 -21.02 -11.68 -21.55
N ASN A 8 -21.56 -12.58 -20.72
CA ASN A 8 -20.91 -13.84 -20.32
C ASN A 8 -19.54 -13.69 -19.64
N LEU A 9 -19.17 -12.49 -19.18
CA LEU A 9 -17.88 -12.22 -18.50
C LEU A 9 -17.88 -12.65 -17.04
N GLY A 10 -19.06 -12.73 -16.40
CA GLY A 10 -19.20 -12.98 -14.96
C GLY A 10 -18.93 -11.77 -14.07
N PHE A 11 -18.72 -10.59 -14.66
CA PHE A 11 -18.51 -9.31 -13.98
C PHE A 11 -19.23 -8.18 -14.72
N HIS A 12 -19.68 -7.16 -14.00
CA HIS A 12 -20.26 -5.96 -14.59
C HIS A 12 -19.76 -4.71 -13.86
N GLY A 13 -19.27 -3.72 -14.61
CA GLY A 13 -18.69 -2.50 -14.03
C GLY A 13 -17.29 -2.70 -13.48
N ARG A 14 -16.83 -1.72 -12.69
CA ARG A 14 -15.52 -1.72 -12.01
C ARG A 14 -15.70 -1.12 -10.62
N ILE A 15 -14.98 -1.67 -9.64
CA ILE A 15 -14.83 -1.09 -8.31
C ILE A 15 -13.37 -0.72 -8.09
N GLY A 16 -13.12 0.40 -7.42
CA GLY A 16 -11.76 0.78 -7.05
C GLY A 16 -11.32 0.10 -5.77
N ILE A 17 -10.03 -0.16 -5.61
CA ILE A 17 -9.40 -0.57 -4.36
C ILE A 17 -8.47 0.56 -3.95
N PHE A 18 -8.56 1.01 -2.71
CA PHE A 18 -7.92 2.25 -2.27
C PHE A 18 -7.19 2.07 -0.95
N GLU A 19 -6.05 2.74 -0.85
CA GLU A 19 -5.33 2.98 0.39
C GLU A 19 -5.39 4.49 0.64
N THR A 20 -5.84 4.90 1.83
CA THR A 20 -5.95 6.33 2.16
C THR A 20 -5.07 6.68 3.35
N TRP A 21 -4.13 7.59 3.10
CA TRP A 21 -3.26 8.12 4.11
C TRP A 21 -3.67 9.56 4.45
N GLN A 22 -4.16 9.74 5.67
CA GLN A 22 -4.38 11.04 6.28
C GLN A 22 -3.13 11.34 7.11
N LEU A 23 -2.36 12.33 6.69
CA LEU A 23 -1.12 12.68 7.37
C LEU A 23 -1.41 13.24 8.77
N THR A 24 -0.66 12.72 9.73
CA THR A 24 -0.55 13.24 11.09
C THR A 24 0.69 14.14 11.21
N GLU A 25 0.80 14.91 12.30
CA GLU A 25 2.01 15.72 12.56
C GLU A 25 3.28 14.86 12.61
N ASP A 26 3.20 13.65 13.17
CA ASP A 26 4.31 12.68 13.19
C ASP A 26 4.73 12.25 11.78
N ASP A 27 3.77 12.08 10.87
CA ASP A 27 4.05 11.75 9.47
C ASP A 27 4.80 12.88 8.77
N TYR A 28 4.35 14.12 8.99
CA TYR A 28 5.05 15.29 8.47
C TYR A 28 6.49 15.36 9.00
N ALA A 29 6.69 15.13 10.30
CA ALA A 29 8.02 15.14 10.89
C ALA A 29 8.93 14.05 10.30
N ARG A 30 8.41 12.85 10.05
CA ARG A 30 9.13 11.74 9.42
C ARG A 30 9.50 12.04 7.97
N ILE A 31 8.57 12.59 7.19
CA ILE A 31 8.80 13.00 5.80
C ILE A 31 9.89 14.08 5.72
N LEU A 32 9.84 15.09 6.60
CA LEU A 32 10.84 16.16 6.65
C LEU A 32 12.24 15.65 7.02
N ARG A 33 12.33 14.50 7.68
CA ARG A 33 13.61 13.82 7.99
C ARG A 33 14.07 12.87 6.89
N HIS A 34 13.37 12.82 5.76
CA HIS A 34 13.63 11.89 4.67
C HIS A 34 13.61 10.43 5.13
N GLU A 35 12.67 10.07 6.01
CA GLU A 35 12.40 8.66 6.30
C GLU A 35 12.04 7.94 5.00
N ASP A 36 12.53 6.70 4.85
CA ASP A 36 12.27 5.90 3.69
C ASP A 36 10.81 5.40 3.67
N GLU A 37 10.37 4.93 2.51
CA GLU A 37 9.00 4.42 2.33
C GLU A 37 8.68 3.31 3.34
N GLN A 38 9.66 2.47 3.66
CA GLN A 38 9.48 1.35 4.59
C GLN A 38 9.23 1.86 6.02
N GLY A 39 10.00 2.84 6.51
CA GLY A 39 9.78 3.45 7.81
C GLY A 39 8.42 4.14 7.92
N LEU A 40 8.04 4.88 6.87
CA LEU A 40 6.73 5.54 6.79
C LEU A 40 5.59 4.52 6.82
N ARG A 41 5.68 3.45 6.00
CA ARG A 41 4.66 2.39 5.92
C ARG A 41 4.54 1.61 7.22
N HIS A 42 5.63 1.36 7.94
CA HIS A 42 5.60 0.73 9.26
C HIS A 42 4.75 1.54 10.24
N GLY A 43 4.97 2.85 10.29
CA GLY A 43 4.18 3.75 11.14
C GLY A 43 2.69 3.74 10.78
N LEU A 44 2.32 3.53 9.51
CA LEU A 44 0.92 3.40 9.10
C LEU A 44 0.28 2.10 9.59
N VAL A 45 1.00 0.98 9.48
CA VAL A 45 0.51 -0.34 9.94
C VAL A 45 0.30 -0.34 11.45
N GLU A 46 1.25 0.21 12.22
CA GLU A 46 1.15 0.29 13.68
C GLU A 46 -0.09 1.07 14.16
N ARG A 47 -0.55 2.04 13.36
CA ARG A 47 -1.74 2.85 13.65
C ARG A 47 -3.04 2.24 13.11
N GLY A 48 -3.01 0.99 12.65
CA GLY A 48 -4.18 0.27 12.16
C GLY A 48 -4.79 0.88 10.89
N ARG A 49 -3.96 1.52 10.04
CA ARG A 49 -4.44 2.08 8.77
C ARG A 49 -4.75 0.95 7.80
N VAL A 50 -5.88 1.07 7.11
CA VAL A 50 -6.30 0.14 6.06
C VAL A 50 -5.39 0.32 4.85
N LEU A 51 -4.64 -0.72 4.52
CA LEU A 51 -3.81 -0.75 3.33
C LEU A 51 -4.61 -1.26 2.12
N MET A 52 -4.03 -1.16 0.92
CA MET A 52 -4.75 -1.52 -0.33
C MET A 52 -5.27 -2.98 -0.36
N LEU A 53 -4.48 -3.96 0.08
CA LEU A 53 -4.92 -5.35 0.19
C LEU A 53 -6.03 -5.53 1.22
N ASP A 54 -6.03 -4.79 2.33
CA ASP A 54 -7.07 -4.92 3.36
C ASP A 54 -8.43 -4.48 2.81
N ASP A 55 -8.48 -3.34 2.10
CA ASP A 55 -9.68 -2.89 1.39
C ASP A 55 -10.11 -3.88 0.31
N GLY A 56 -9.14 -4.42 -0.44
CA GLY A 56 -9.39 -5.46 -1.44
C GLY A 56 -9.98 -6.73 -0.86
N LEU A 57 -9.43 -7.23 0.25
CA LEU A 57 -9.92 -8.42 0.95
C LEU A 57 -11.31 -8.19 1.54
N ALA A 58 -11.59 -7.01 2.11
CA ALA A 58 -12.92 -6.66 2.59
C ALA A 58 -13.96 -6.69 1.45
N LYS A 59 -13.60 -6.21 0.25
CA LYS A 59 -14.48 -6.27 -0.94
C LYS A 59 -14.69 -7.68 -1.47
N VAL A 60 -13.69 -8.57 -1.32
CA VAL A 60 -13.85 -10.00 -1.64
C VAL A 60 -14.83 -10.64 -0.65
N ASP A 61 -14.69 -10.38 0.64
CA ASP A 61 -15.57 -10.91 1.70
C ASP A 61 -17.03 -10.45 1.50
N GLN A 62 -17.21 -9.20 1.06
CA GLN A 62 -18.52 -8.63 0.73
C GLN A 62 -19.07 -9.09 -0.64
N GLY A 63 -18.36 -9.92 -1.38
CA GLY A 63 -18.78 -10.43 -2.69
C GLY A 63 -18.80 -9.39 -3.82
N GLN A 64 -18.15 -8.23 -3.63
CA GLN A 64 -18.10 -7.16 -4.65
C GLN A 64 -17.07 -7.46 -5.74
N THR A 65 -16.05 -8.26 -5.43
CA THR A 65 -15.04 -8.76 -6.37
C THR A 65 -14.65 -10.19 -5.99
N THR A 66 -13.73 -10.79 -6.73
CA THR A 66 -13.19 -12.13 -6.42
C THR A 66 -11.73 -12.05 -6.04
N LEU A 67 -11.25 -13.04 -5.27
CA LEU A 67 -9.83 -13.15 -4.94
C LEU A 67 -8.96 -13.19 -6.21
N ARG A 68 -9.42 -13.87 -7.27
CA ARG A 68 -8.73 -13.91 -8.56
C ARG A 68 -8.55 -12.52 -9.17
N GLU A 69 -9.59 -11.71 -9.18
CA GLU A 69 -9.52 -10.34 -9.70
C GLU A 69 -8.60 -9.47 -8.85
N LEU A 70 -8.70 -9.59 -7.51
CA LEU A 70 -7.85 -8.88 -6.57
C LEU A 70 -6.36 -9.17 -6.83
N LEU A 71 -6.00 -10.44 -6.96
CA LEU A 71 -4.63 -10.87 -7.26
C LEU A 71 -4.11 -10.32 -8.60
N ARG A 72 -4.99 -10.22 -9.61
CA ARG A 72 -4.63 -9.67 -10.94
C ARG A 72 -4.23 -8.19 -10.88
N THR A 73 -4.68 -7.44 -9.87
CA THR A 73 -4.32 -6.03 -9.72
C THR A 73 -2.89 -5.79 -9.23
N GLY A 74 -2.19 -6.83 -8.78
CA GLY A 74 -0.83 -6.71 -8.26
C GLY A 74 -0.74 -6.20 -6.81
N VAL A 75 -1.87 -6.08 -6.10
CA VAL A 75 -1.93 -5.53 -4.74
C VAL A 75 -1.03 -6.26 -3.73
N LEU A 76 -0.72 -7.54 -3.97
CA LEU A 76 0.22 -8.32 -3.16
C LEU A 76 1.66 -7.82 -3.24
N LEU A 77 2.06 -7.24 -4.37
CA LEU A 77 3.42 -6.71 -4.55
C LEU A 77 3.64 -5.44 -3.73
N SER A 78 2.57 -4.67 -3.50
CA SER A 78 2.56 -3.47 -2.67
C SER A 78 2.42 -3.77 -1.18
N HIS A 79 2.16 -5.03 -0.81
CA HIS A 79 1.87 -5.49 0.54
C HIS A 79 3.05 -6.21 1.20
N HIS A 80 4.26 -5.72 0.95
CA HIS A 80 5.41 -6.17 1.71
C HIS A 80 5.44 -5.47 3.07
N VAL A 81 4.99 -6.17 4.12
CA VAL A 81 5.34 -5.83 5.51
C VAL A 81 6.64 -6.58 5.82
N PRO A 82 7.81 -5.93 5.87
CA PRO A 82 9.03 -6.62 6.24
C PRO A 82 8.92 -7.10 7.69
N SER A 83 9.17 -8.39 7.86
CA SER A 83 9.44 -9.00 9.16
C SER A 83 10.60 -8.25 9.83
N GLN A 84 10.40 -7.83 11.07
CA GLN A 84 11.43 -7.28 11.97
C GLN A 84 12.74 -8.08 11.90
N ALA A 85 13.73 -7.58 11.16
CA ALA A 85 15.12 -8.01 11.22
C ALA A 85 15.97 -6.84 10.72
N GLY A 86 16.76 -6.27 11.62
CA GLY A 86 17.31 -4.93 11.44
C GLY A 86 18.31 -4.81 10.30
N ASP A 87 18.05 -3.83 9.44
CA ASP A 87 19.09 -3.18 8.66
C ASP A 87 19.17 -1.73 9.12
N LYS A 88 20.31 -1.42 9.74
CA LYS A 88 20.60 -0.06 10.22
C LYS A 88 20.58 0.88 9.03
N ALA A 89 19.75 1.92 9.11
CA ALA A 89 19.81 3.05 8.20
C ALA A 89 21.27 3.52 8.06
N LYS A 90 21.82 3.40 6.85
CA LYS A 90 23.11 3.98 6.50
C LYS A 90 22.92 5.49 6.49
N PRO A 91 23.70 6.29 7.24
CA PRO A 91 23.55 7.73 7.19
C PRO A 91 23.87 8.22 5.78
N ALA A 92 22.97 9.01 5.21
CA ALA A 92 23.22 9.74 3.98
C ALA A 92 24.42 10.67 4.21
N SER A 93 25.58 10.31 3.65
CA SER A 93 26.75 11.17 3.62
C SER A 93 26.48 12.30 2.63
N PHE A 94 26.00 13.43 3.14
CA PHE A 94 25.84 14.66 2.38
C PHE A 94 27.04 15.58 2.64
N GLY A 95 27.70 16.02 1.56
CA GLY A 95 28.75 17.04 1.60
C GLY A 95 30.13 16.56 1.16
N LYS A 96 30.46 16.73 -0.12
CA LYS A 96 31.83 17.12 -0.48
C LYS A 96 31.85 18.64 -0.61
N PRO A 97 32.84 19.34 -0.03
CA PRO A 97 32.94 20.78 -0.19
C PRO A 97 33.24 21.12 -1.65
N VAL A 98 32.52 22.10 -2.20
CA VAL A 98 32.95 22.80 -3.40
C VAL A 98 34.22 23.55 -3.03
N SER A 99 35.35 23.10 -3.58
CA SER A 99 36.62 23.79 -3.48
C SER A 99 36.56 25.12 -4.24
N SER A 100 37.17 26.13 -3.64
CA SER A 100 37.35 27.51 -4.12
C SER A 100 37.88 27.64 -5.55
#